data_AF-A0A1J5AI63-F1
#
_entry.id   AF-A0A1J5AI63-F1
#
_cell.length_a   1.000
_cell.length_b   1.000
_cell.length_c   1.000
_cell.angle_alpha   90.00
_cell.angle_beta   90.00
_cell.angle_gamma   90.00
#
_symmetry.space_group_name_H-M   'P 1'
#
loop_
_entity.id
_entity.type
_entity.pdbx_description
1 polymer ?
#
loop_
_entity_poly.entity_id
_entity_poly.type
_entity_poly.pdbx_seq_one_letter_code
_entity_poly.pdbx_strand_id
1 'polypeptide(L)'
;MKRRNRKQRLIGMALVLALLASLTLMGASGLAVVDQEMLANGDFEGGFTYVPGCGMVGTGWGCFTNGGTVDYGFYDDQWQPVVASGAHSQLIELSTMQYAASEADRYAGIYQTVTLVKGNEYQFKVSGLMRERDPNPAEDAFRYRVQWGYTSDGSTDWTKVANWAELPWDKIDNRTSPSGLQAFSAKLTAPSDKITLFVRVWKKWGTATKELDVNLDAISLFGAAVKQPVVPAGPVVVLPGPVVIPGAVALPPTPAACGGANYIANGNFEGGFVGGVGTGWTGFNNGGRASYGFYDEMWPKVIKDGAHGQLIEINTLGLAASDPDRYAGIYQVVGGLTKGATYEFSLYGMLRERSDHSDEDAFRYRVQWGVIAADADPGAGDITNWVELPWDKIYLRTAPGDMSFYSVKFQAPGSKILVAVRAWKKWGTANRELDVNLDAIKLVSCPGQPCPTCPTSCVYVVVKGDSLAKIAAQYGTTVAALAEVNHLANPNILYVGQVLSVPCDGGTVVIPPPPPPAQECIWHTVVPGDTLSGLAVKYNSTVAAIMERNQLANPNLIYVGQKLCIPDP
;
A
#
# COMPACT_ATOMS: atom_id res chain seq x y z
N MET A 1 1.19 -50.01 70.09
CA MET A 1 1.72 -49.73 68.73
C MET A 1 0.65 -49.18 67.76
N LYS A 2 -0.23 -48.24 68.18
CA LYS A 2 -1.41 -47.80 67.39
C LYS A 2 -1.62 -46.28 67.25
N ARG A 3 -0.72 -45.43 67.77
CA ARG A 3 -0.88 -43.96 67.73
C ARG A 3 0.04 -43.21 66.75
N ARG A 4 1.04 -43.86 66.17
CA ARG A 4 2.01 -43.20 65.26
C ARG A 4 1.52 -43.10 63.80
N ASN A 5 0.61 -43.97 63.34
CA ASN A 5 0.14 -44.00 61.95
C ASN A 5 -1.01 -43.03 61.59
N ARG A 6 -1.65 -42.35 62.57
CA ARG A 6 -2.68 -41.34 62.24
C ARG A 6 -2.09 -39.97 61.92
N LYS A 7 -0.98 -39.58 62.57
CA LYS A 7 -0.35 -38.27 62.32
C LYS A 7 0.33 -38.17 60.95
N GLN A 8 0.91 -39.27 60.43
CA GLN A 8 1.52 -39.27 59.10
C GLN A 8 0.50 -39.27 57.95
N ARG A 9 -0.71 -39.84 58.15
CA ARG A 9 -1.79 -39.76 57.14
C ARG A 9 -2.49 -38.40 57.09
N LEU A 10 -2.57 -37.69 58.21
CA LEU A 10 -3.13 -36.33 58.27
C LEU A 10 -2.20 -35.26 57.67
N ILE A 11 -0.87 -35.45 57.76
CA ILE A 11 0.10 -34.53 57.15
C ILE A 11 0.19 -34.74 55.63
N GLY A 12 0.08 -35.98 55.15
CA GLY A 12 0.02 -36.26 53.72
C GLY A 12 -1.25 -35.74 53.04
N MET A 13 -2.39 -35.78 53.73
CA MET A 13 -3.68 -35.32 53.19
C MET A 13 -3.81 -33.79 53.22
N ALA A 14 -3.17 -33.12 54.18
CA ALA A 14 -3.07 -31.65 54.23
C ALA A 14 -2.15 -31.07 53.15
N LEU A 15 -1.07 -31.78 52.78
CA LEU A 15 -0.21 -31.36 51.66
C LEU A 15 -0.89 -31.57 50.29
N VAL A 16 -1.72 -32.61 50.14
CA VAL A 16 -2.48 -32.84 48.89
C VAL A 16 -3.62 -31.82 48.75
N LEU A 17 -4.30 -31.43 49.83
CA LEU A 17 -5.30 -30.34 49.79
C LEU A 17 -4.66 -28.94 49.64
N ALA A 18 -3.45 -28.72 50.13
CA ALA A 18 -2.70 -27.49 49.86
C ALA A 18 -2.16 -27.43 48.41
N LEU A 19 -1.83 -28.57 47.80
CA LEU A 19 -1.51 -28.67 46.36
C LEU A 19 -2.75 -28.54 45.46
N LEU A 20 -3.92 -29.00 45.90
CA LEU A 20 -5.18 -28.81 45.17
C LEU A 20 -5.80 -27.42 45.35
N ALA A 21 -5.52 -26.73 46.47
CA ALA A 21 -5.91 -25.33 46.69
C ALA A 21 -4.92 -24.31 46.09
N SER A 22 -3.72 -24.74 45.70
CA SER A 22 -2.79 -23.92 44.90
C SER A 22 -2.98 -24.09 43.39
N LEU A 23 -3.88 -24.99 42.96
CA LEU A 23 -4.33 -25.11 41.56
C LEU A 23 -5.60 -24.30 41.23
N THR A 24 -6.18 -23.57 42.19
CA THR A 24 -7.40 -22.75 41.97
C THR A 24 -7.20 -21.25 42.17
N LEU A 25 -5.96 -20.78 42.26
CA LEU A 25 -5.58 -19.37 42.20
C LEU A 25 -4.51 -19.11 41.14
N MET A 26 -4.65 -19.70 39.95
CA MET A 26 -4.20 -18.99 38.75
C MET A 26 -5.22 -17.88 38.53
N GLY A 27 -4.94 -16.73 39.16
CA GLY A 27 -5.68 -15.50 38.93
C GLY A 27 -5.81 -15.31 37.43
N ALA A 28 -7.06 -15.13 36.97
CA ALA A 28 -7.36 -14.57 35.68
C ALA A 28 -6.50 -13.32 35.54
N SER A 29 -5.40 -13.45 34.82
CA SER A 29 -4.59 -12.32 34.42
C SER A 29 -5.49 -11.58 33.45
N GLY A 30 -6.24 -10.60 33.96
CA GLY A 30 -7.06 -9.74 33.14
C GLY A 30 -6.17 -9.21 32.04
N LEU A 31 -6.47 -9.58 30.80
CA LEU A 31 -5.73 -9.09 29.64
C LEU A 31 -5.77 -7.57 29.74
N ALA A 32 -4.61 -6.93 29.76
CA ALA A 32 -4.53 -5.49 29.84
C ALA A 32 -5.27 -4.93 28.62
N VAL A 33 -6.38 -4.23 28.88
CA VAL A 33 -7.17 -3.56 27.86
C VAL A 33 -6.51 -2.22 27.60
N VAL A 34 -6.07 -1.99 26.36
CA VAL A 34 -5.55 -0.70 25.90
C VAL A 34 -6.49 -0.20 24.81
N ASP A 35 -6.78 1.10 24.78
CA ASP A 35 -7.57 1.68 23.70
C ASP A 35 -6.75 1.74 22.40
N GLN A 36 -7.33 1.28 21.31
CA GLN A 36 -6.69 1.20 20.00
C GLN A 36 -7.73 1.47 18.89
N GLU A 37 -7.25 1.93 17.74
CA GLU A 37 -8.01 1.87 16.49
C GLU A 37 -8.22 0.41 16.07
N MET A 38 -9.48 0.02 15.86
CA MET A 38 -9.83 -1.35 15.51
C MET A 38 -9.95 -1.55 14.01
N LEU A 39 -10.19 -0.48 13.24
CA LEU A 39 -10.25 -0.53 11.79
C LEU A 39 -8.86 -0.30 11.17
N ALA A 40 -8.52 -1.12 10.19
CA ALA A 40 -7.37 -0.86 9.33
C ALA A 40 -7.76 0.14 8.22
N ASN A 41 -6.89 1.11 7.96
CA ASN A 41 -6.98 1.99 6.78
C ASN A 41 -8.35 2.67 6.63
N GLY A 42 -8.91 3.19 7.72
CA GLY A 42 -10.19 3.90 7.69
C GLY A 42 -10.06 5.38 7.29
N ASP A 43 -8.84 5.91 7.30
CA ASP A 43 -8.40 7.18 6.72
C ASP A 43 -7.92 7.05 5.26
N PHE A 44 -7.95 5.84 4.70
CA PHE A 44 -7.63 5.52 3.31
C PHE A 44 -6.19 5.82 2.82
N GLU A 45 -5.31 6.32 3.68
CA GLU A 45 -3.89 6.61 3.38
C GLU A 45 -3.02 5.35 3.21
N GLY A 46 -3.52 4.18 3.62
CA GLY A 46 -2.93 2.87 3.34
C GLY A 46 -3.14 2.38 1.91
N GLY A 47 -3.71 3.21 1.03
CA GLY A 47 -3.92 2.95 -0.39
C GLY A 47 -5.17 2.14 -0.70
N PHE A 48 -5.38 1.82 -1.98
CA PHE A 48 -6.58 1.15 -2.49
C PHE A 48 -6.25 -0.14 -3.25
N THR A 49 -7.17 -1.08 -3.21
CA THR A 49 -7.13 -2.35 -3.93
C THR A 49 -8.35 -2.49 -4.83
N TYR A 50 -8.14 -3.00 -6.05
CA TYR A 50 -9.24 -3.29 -6.95
C TYR A 50 -10.04 -4.50 -6.47
N VAL A 51 -11.34 -4.34 -6.27
CA VAL A 51 -12.29 -5.39 -5.89
C VAL A 51 -13.29 -5.63 -7.04
N PRO A 52 -13.33 -6.85 -7.63
CA PRO A 52 -14.26 -7.17 -8.70
C PRO A 52 -15.72 -6.86 -8.35
N GLY A 53 -16.41 -6.17 -9.25
CA GLY A 53 -17.81 -5.76 -9.06
C GLY A 53 -18.01 -4.45 -8.30
N CYS A 54 -16.93 -3.81 -7.83
CA CYS A 54 -16.99 -2.51 -7.16
C CYS A 54 -16.03 -1.49 -7.81
N GLY A 55 -14.75 -1.85 -7.98
CA GLY A 55 -13.71 -0.91 -8.40
C GLY A 55 -12.62 -0.76 -7.34
N MET A 56 -12.08 0.44 -7.17
CA MET A 56 -11.03 0.72 -6.18
C MET A 56 -11.65 0.91 -4.80
N VAL A 57 -11.29 0.02 -3.88
CA VAL A 57 -11.76 0.04 -2.50
C VAL A 57 -10.56 0.16 -1.57
N GLY A 58 -10.66 0.93 -0.49
CA GLY A 58 -9.58 1.09 0.48
C GLY A 58 -8.97 -0.25 0.91
N THR A 59 -7.65 -0.36 0.91
CA THR A 59 -6.93 -1.61 1.22
C THR A 59 -7.39 -2.14 2.58
N GLY A 60 -7.81 -3.39 2.63
CA GLY A 60 -8.35 -4.02 3.85
C GLY A 60 -9.87 -3.90 4.02
N TRP A 61 -10.56 -3.15 3.16
CA TRP A 61 -12.01 -3.07 3.11
C TRP A 61 -12.59 -3.98 2.03
N GLY A 62 -13.75 -4.58 2.32
CA GLY A 62 -14.60 -5.22 1.33
C GLY A 62 -15.69 -4.26 0.83
N CYS A 63 -16.41 -4.65 -0.21
CA CYS A 63 -17.50 -3.86 -0.78
C CYS A 63 -18.70 -4.72 -1.14
N PHE A 64 -19.85 -4.08 -1.34
CA PHE A 64 -21.08 -4.74 -1.78
C PHE A 64 -21.99 -3.79 -2.55
N THR A 65 -22.83 -4.37 -3.39
CA THR A 65 -23.96 -3.71 -4.05
C THR A 65 -25.17 -4.63 -4.00
N ASN A 66 -26.37 -4.09 -4.25
CA ASN A 66 -27.57 -4.92 -4.46
C ASN A 66 -27.89 -5.15 -5.95
N GLY A 67 -26.94 -4.79 -6.83
CA GLY A 67 -27.08 -4.90 -8.28
C GLY A 67 -28.31 -4.17 -8.83
N GLY A 68 -28.77 -4.64 -9.98
CA GLY A 68 -29.86 -4.01 -10.73
C GLY A 68 -29.34 -3.30 -11.96
N THR A 69 -30.05 -2.26 -12.35
CA THR A 69 -29.80 -1.51 -13.59
C THR A 69 -28.98 -0.25 -13.32
N VAL A 70 -28.33 -0.10 -12.17
CA VAL A 70 -27.48 1.05 -11.83
C VAL A 70 -26.02 0.72 -12.07
N ASP A 71 -25.30 1.70 -12.58
CA ASP A 71 -23.84 1.64 -12.65
C ASP A 71 -23.27 2.02 -11.27
N TYR A 72 -22.48 1.11 -10.71
CA TYR A 72 -21.80 1.30 -9.45
C TYR A 72 -20.31 1.53 -9.69
N GLY A 73 -19.75 2.52 -9.02
CA GLY A 73 -18.33 2.82 -9.06
C GLY A 73 -17.76 3.02 -7.67
N PHE A 74 -16.58 2.47 -7.42
CA PHE A 74 -15.79 2.72 -6.22
C PHE A 74 -14.43 3.24 -6.66
N TYR A 75 -14.00 4.36 -6.10
CA TYR A 75 -12.80 5.07 -6.54
C TYR A 75 -11.97 5.59 -5.37
N ASP A 76 -10.67 5.72 -5.63
CA ASP A 76 -9.74 6.53 -4.83
C ASP A 76 -9.90 7.99 -5.26
N ASP A 77 -10.51 8.82 -4.42
CA ASP A 77 -10.74 10.23 -4.73
C ASP A 77 -9.77 11.10 -3.91
N GLN A 78 -8.83 11.70 -4.62
CA GLN A 78 -7.74 12.50 -4.06
C GLN A 78 -8.04 14.00 -4.05
N TRP A 79 -9.27 14.39 -4.42
CA TRP A 79 -9.63 15.77 -4.51
C TRP A 79 -9.78 16.39 -3.11
N GLN A 80 -8.91 17.34 -2.78
CA GLN A 80 -8.78 17.89 -1.43
C GLN A 80 -10.11 18.31 -0.74
N PRO A 81 -11.11 18.89 -1.42
CA PRO A 81 -12.40 19.20 -0.80
C PRO A 81 -13.22 18.01 -0.27
N VAL A 82 -12.89 16.78 -0.69
CA VAL A 82 -13.57 15.55 -0.27
C VAL A 82 -12.69 14.65 0.61
N VAL A 83 -11.52 15.14 1.03
CA VAL A 83 -10.58 14.45 1.93
C VAL A 83 -10.63 15.11 3.31
N ALA A 84 -10.84 14.32 4.36
CA ALA A 84 -10.83 14.77 5.75
C ALA A 84 -9.41 14.85 6.31
N SER A 85 -8.56 13.88 5.95
CA SER A 85 -7.18 13.82 6.38
C SER A 85 -6.30 13.13 5.35
N GLY A 86 -5.12 13.69 5.08
CA GLY A 86 -4.17 13.08 4.15
C GLY A 86 -4.46 13.43 2.70
N ALA A 87 -4.35 12.44 1.82
CA ALA A 87 -4.44 12.60 0.38
C ALA A 87 -5.62 11.86 -0.25
N HIS A 88 -6.30 10.95 0.46
CA HIS A 88 -7.23 10.01 -0.13
C HIS A 88 -8.61 9.99 0.57
N SER A 89 -9.63 9.64 -0.20
CA SER A 89 -10.99 9.37 0.32
C SER A 89 -11.65 8.28 -0.51
N GLN A 90 -12.56 7.50 0.09
CA GLN A 90 -13.33 6.52 -0.65
C GLN A 90 -14.53 7.21 -1.31
N LEU A 91 -14.57 7.22 -2.64
CA LEU A 91 -15.76 7.59 -3.41
C LEU A 91 -16.60 6.33 -3.71
N ILE A 92 -17.91 6.44 -3.51
CA ILE A 92 -18.93 5.49 -3.93
C ILE A 92 -19.93 6.21 -4.83
N GLU A 93 -20.00 5.79 -6.09
CA GLU A 93 -20.85 6.33 -7.15
C GLU A 93 -22.03 5.40 -7.43
N LEU A 94 -23.24 5.96 -7.51
CA LEU A 94 -24.44 5.30 -7.99
C LEU A 94 -25.06 6.13 -9.12
N SER A 95 -24.90 5.67 -10.36
CA SER A 95 -25.38 6.39 -11.55
C SER A 95 -26.61 5.74 -12.18
N THR A 96 -27.70 6.51 -12.28
CA THR A 96 -28.90 6.15 -13.05
C THR A 96 -29.03 6.94 -14.35
N MET A 97 -27.92 7.54 -14.83
CA MET A 97 -27.91 8.43 -16.00
C MET A 97 -28.52 7.81 -17.27
N GLN A 98 -28.51 6.49 -17.39
CA GLN A 98 -28.96 5.77 -18.59
C GLN A 98 -30.33 5.08 -18.41
N TYR A 99 -31.03 5.26 -17.27
CA TYR A 99 -32.13 4.38 -16.87
C TYR A 99 -33.41 5.11 -16.42
N ALA A 100 -34.56 4.48 -16.69
CA ALA A 100 -35.89 5.02 -16.39
C ALA A 100 -36.22 5.04 -14.89
N ALA A 101 -37.12 5.94 -14.49
CA ALA A 101 -37.40 6.36 -13.11
C ALA A 101 -38.18 5.33 -12.26
N SER A 102 -38.00 4.02 -12.49
CA SER A 102 -38.82 2.98 -11.87
C SER A 102 -38.02 1.88 -11.17
N GLU A 103 -36.79 2.16 -10.76
CA GLU A 103 -35.99 1.19 -10.01
C GLU A 103 -36.33 1.19 -8.51
N ALA A 104 -36.30 -0.01 -7.91
CA ALA A 104 -36.29 -0.20 -6.47
C ALA A 104 -35.00 0.39 -5.86
N ASP A 105 -34.97 0.49 -4.53
CA ASP A 105 -33.84 1.06 -3.80
C ASP A 105 -32.50 0.41 -4.15
N ARG A 106 -31.48 1.25 -4.28
CA ARG A 106 -30.12 0.85 -4.62
C ARG A 106 -29.20 1.09 -3.45
N TYR A 107 -28.39 0.08 -3.17
CA TYR A 107 -27.42 0.09 -2.09
C TYR A 107 -26.03 -0.21 -2.64
N ALA A 108 -25.06 0.55 -2.15
CA ALA A 108 -23.65 0.26 -2.34
C ALA A 108 -22.92 0.62 -1.04
N GLY A 109 -21.88 -0.12 -0.68
CA GLY A 109 -21.18 0.17 0.58
C GLY A 109 -19.87 -0.59 0.72
N ILE A 110 -19.17 -0.25 1.79
CA ILE A 110 -17.93 -0.88 2.21
C ILE A 110 -18.08 -1.51 3.59
N TYR A 111 -17.23 -2.49 3.89
CA TYR A 111 -17.22 -3.16 5.18
C TYR A 111 -15.85 -3.62 5.62
N GLN A 112 -15.68 -3.80 6.93
CA GLN A 112 -14.50 -4.43 7.50
C GLN A 112 -14.87 -5.28 8.73
N THR A 113 -14.26 -6.45 8.83
CA THR A 113 -14.45 -7.37 9.96
C THR A 113 -13.37 -7.12 11.01
N VAL A 114 -13.78 -6.91 12.26
CA VAL A 114 -12.90 -6.57 13.37
C VAL A 114 -13.16 -7.46 14.59
N THR A 115 -12.11 -7.68 15.39
CA THR A 115 -12.20 -8.39 16.67
C THR A 115 -12.33 -7.37 17.79
N LEU A 116 -13.37 -7.49 18.62
CA LEU A 116 -13.67 -6.58 19.72
C LEU A 116 -13.69 -7.32 21.06
N VAL A 117 -13.84 -6.56 22.15
CA VAL A 117 -14.14 -7.08 23.49
C VAL A 117 -15.62 -6.97 23.73
N LYS A 118 -16.33 -8.09 23.73
CA LYS A 118 -17.76 -8.14 23.98
C LYS A 118 -18.13 -7.35 25.25
N GLY A 119 -19.12 -6.46 25.13
CA GLY A 119 -19.64 -5.64 26.21
C GLY A 119 -18.91 -4.31 26.43
N ASN A 120 -17.73 -4.10 25.82
CA ASN A 120 -17.05 -2.81 25.87
C ASN A 120 -17.65 -1.80 24.90
N GLU A 121 -17.49 -0.53 25.21
CA GLU A 121 -17.92 0.59 24.39
C GLU A 121 -16.80 1.04 23.44
N TYR A 122 -17.15 1.31 22.19
CA TYR A 122 -16.28 1.79 21.13
C TYR A 122 -16.86 3.08 20.56
N GLN A 123 -15.98 4.01 20.18
CA GLN A 123 -16.36 5.24 19.51
C GLN A 123 -16.26 5.04 18.00
N PHE A 124 -17.40 5.03 17.32
CA PHE A 124 -17.47 5.08 15.87
C PHE A 124 -17.41 6.54 15.40
N LYS A 125 -16.59 6.82 14.38
CA LYS A 125 -16.52 8.11 13.69
C LYS A 125 -16.45 7.88 12.19
N VAL A 126 -16.98 8.83 11.44
CA VAL A 126 -16.84 8.89 9.99
C VAL A 126 -17.08 10.32 9.52
N SER A 127 -16.32 10.74 8.52
CA SER A 127 -16.53 11.99 7.78
C SER A 127 -16.98 11.67 6.37
N GLY A 128 -17.87 12.48 5.81
CA GLY A 128 -18.34 12.24 4.45
C GLY A 128 -19.25 13.33 3.94
N LEU A 129 -19.57 13.26 2.64
CA LEU A 129 -20.57 14.13 2.03
C LEU A 129 -21.25 13.40 0.88
N MET A 130 -22.44 13.87 0.53
CA MET A 130 -23.16 13.47 -0.67
C MET A 130 -23.15 14.63 -1.66
N ARG A 131 -22.94 14.34 -2.94
CA ARG A 131 -22.95 15.34 -4.00
C ARG A 131 -23.55 14.80 -5.29
N GLU A 132 -24.10 15.71 -6.09
CA GLU A 132 -24.68 15.41 -7.40
C GLU A 132 -24.51 16.58 -8.37
N ARG A 133 -24.71 16.33 -9.67
CA ARG A 133 -24.53 17.36 -10.72
C ARG A 133 -25.48 18.56 -10.53
N ASP A 134 -26.76 18.28 -10.33
CA ASP A 134 -27.83 19.27 -10.27
C ASP A 134 -28.67 19.09 -9.00
N PRO A 135 -28.14 19.45 -7.81
CA PRO A 135 -28.84 19.24 -6.56
C PRO A 135 -30.11 20.09 -6.46
N ASN A 136 -31.22 19.43 -6.16
CA ASN A 136 -32.50 20.06 -5.90
C ASN A 136 -32.93 19.75 -4.46
N PRO A 137 -32.63 20.62 -3.49
CA PRO A 137 -32.95 20.37 -2.07
C PRO A 137 -34.42 20.04 -1.80
N ALA A 138 -35.36 20.54 -2.62
CA ALA A 138 -36.78 20.25 -2.45
C ALA A 138 -37.14 18.82 -2.89
N GLU A 139 -36.43 18.27 -3.88
CA GLU A 139 -36.66 16.93 -4.39
C GLU A 139 -35.79 15.88 -3.69
N ASP A 140 -34.54 16.22 -3.37
CA ASP A 140 -33.52 15.25 -3.01
C ASP A 140 -33.38 15.02 -1.50
N ALA A 141 -33.99 15.88 -0.66
CA ALA A 141 -33.90 15.81 0.82
C ALA A 141 -34.21 14.43 1.44
N PHE A 142 -35.00 13.60 0.75
CA PHE A 142 -35.36 12.26 1.23
C PHE A 142 -34.84 11.13 0.36
N ARG A 143 -34.17 11.43 -0.76
CA ARG A 143 -33.83 10.46 -1.79
C ARG A 143 -32.55 9.69 -1.51
N TYR A 144 -31.62 10.30 -0.78
CA TYR A 144 -30.31 9.70 -0.51
C TYR A 144 -30.06 9.63 0.98
N ARG A 145 -29.52 8.51 1.45
CA ARG A 145 -29.09 8.34 2.84
C ARG A 145 -27.74 7.65 2.88
N VAL A 146 -26.91 8.04 3.83
CA VAL A 146 -25.77 7.24 4.26
C VAL A 146 -26.15 6.57 5.57
N GLN A 147 -25.82 5.29 5.70
CA GLN A 147 -26.13 4.49 6.87
C GLN A 147 -24.90 3.73 7.32
N TRP A 148 -24.80 3.50 8.62
CA TRP A 148 -23.84 2.56 9.19
C TRP A 148 -24.58 1.46 9.94
N GLY A 149 -23.94 0.31 10.09
CA GLY A 149 -24.49 -0.84 10.78
C GLY A 149 -23.46 -1.92 10.97
N TYR A 150 -23.85 -3.04 11.58
CA TYR A 150 -22.93 -4.16 11.79
C TYR A 150 -23.65 -5.51 11.84
N THR A 151 -22.92 -6.58 11.55
CA THR A 151 -23.32 -7.94 11.91
C THR A 151 -22.63 -8.35 13.21
N SER A 152 -23.37 -8.99 14.12
CA SER A 152 -22.83 -9.42 15.42
C SER A 152 -22.07 -10.74 15.36
N ASP A 153 -22.13 -11.48 14.26
CA ASP A 153 -21.44 -12.76 14.04
C ASP A 153 -20.17 -12.61 13.17
N GLY A 154 -19.87 -11.39 12.71
CA GLY A 154 -18.78 -11.14 11.76
C GLY A 154 -19.08 -11.58 10.32
N SER A 155 -20.35 -11.84 9.98
CA SER A 155 -20.76 -12.11 8.60
C SER A 155 -20.52 -10.89 7.72
N THR A 156 -19.96 -11.09 6.53
CA THR A 156 -19.78 -10.04 5.51
C THR A 156 -21.02 -9.85 4.63
N ASP A 157 -22.04 -10.68 4.81
CA ASP A 157 -23.34 -10.53 4.17
C ASP A 157 -24.12 -9.35 4.77
N TRP A 158 -24.13 -8.23 4.04
CA TRP A 158 -24.79 -6.98 4.42
C TRP A 158 -26.31 -7.13 4.60
N THR A 159 -26.94 -8.14 3.99
CA THR A 159 -28.39 -8.36 4.09
C THR A 159 -28.81 -8.82 5.49
N LYS A 160 -27.85 -9.27 6.31
CA LYS A 160 -28.06 -9.68 7.70
C LYS A 160 -27.95 -8.54 8.71
N VAL A 161 -27.59 -7.33 8.27
CA VAL A 161 -27.51 -6.16 9.16
C VAL A 161 -28.93 -5.73 9.53
N ALA A 162 -29.30 -5.89 10.79
CA ALA A 162 -30.64 -5.58 11.31
C ALA A 162 -30.74 -4.17 11.94
N ASN A 163 -29.61 -3.51 12.15
CA ASN A 163 -29.46 -2.30 12.97
C ASN A 163 -28.87 -1.13 12.16
N TRP A 164 -29.32 -0.95 10.92
CA TRP A 164 -28.95 0.21 10.12
C TRP A 164 -29.36 1.51 10.82
N ALA A 165 -28.39 2.40 11.01
CA ALA A 165 -28.60 3.73 11.54
C ALA A 165 -28.24 4.77 10.47
N GLU A 166 -29.17 5.69 10.20
CA GLU A 166 -28.95 6.82 9.28
C GLU A 166 -27.99 7.84 9.89
N LEU A 167 -27.05 8.30 9.07
CA LEU A 167 -26.23 9.46 9.40
C LEU A 167 -27.08 10.72 9.15
N PRO A 168 -26.98 11.77 9.99
CA PRO A 168 -27.76 13.00 9.87
C PRO A 168 -27.19 13.91 8.77
N TRP A 169 -26.93 13.36 7.60
CA TRP A 169 -26.41 14.06 6.44
C TRP A 169 -27.55 14.24 5.45
N ASP A 170 -28.25 15.37 5.53
CA ASP A 170 -29.37 15.68 4.63
C ASP A 170 -28.95 16.58 3.46
N LYS A 171 -27.76 17.18 3.56
CA LYS A 171 -27.25 18.09 2.54
C LYS A 171 -26.63 17.30 1.38
N ILE A 172 -27.04 17.67 0.16
CA ILE A 172 -26.44 17.20 -1.08
C ILE A 172 -25.81 18.41 -1.76
N ASP A 173 -24.50 18.35 -1.92
CA ASP A 173 -23.73 19.44 -2.52
C ASP A 173 -23.70 19.34 -4.05
N ASN A 174 -23.33 20.44 -4.71
CA ASN A 174 -22.98 20.39 -6.12
C ASN A 174 -21.69 19.57 -6.28
N ARG A 175 -21.69 18.63 -7.23
CA ARG A 175 -20.59 17.71 -7.52
C ARG A 175 -19.23 18.40 -7.63
N THR A 176 -19.20 19.60 -8.22
CA THR A 176 -17.97 20.36 -8.51
C THR A 176 -17.66 21.45 -7.48
N SER A 177 -18.56 21.70 -6.53
CA SER A 177 -18.40 22.76 -5.52
C SER A 177 -18.97 22.33 -4.16
N PRO A 178 -18.38 21.30 -3.52
CA PRO A 178 -18.80 20.84 -2.21
C PRO A 178 -18.47 21.86 -1.12
N SER A 179 -19.27 21.83 -0.06
CA SER A 179 -19.12 22.69 1.10
C SER A 179 -18.18 22.14 2.17
N GLY A 180 -17.65 20.94 1.95
CA GLY A 180 -16.79 20.20 2.88
C GLY A 180 -17.51 19.01 3.52
N LEU A 181 -16.72 18.13 4.14
CA LEU A 181 -17.22 16.90 4.76
C LEU A 181 -17.99 17.19 6.05
N GLN A 182 -19.05 16.41 6.25
CA GLN A 182 -19.83 16.36 7.48
C GLN A 182 -19.28 15.25 8.37
N ALA A 183 -19.00 15.56 9.64
CA ALA A 183 -18.55 14.55 10.61
C ALA A 183 -19.74 13.91 11.32
N PHE A 184 -19.65 12.61 11.60
CA PHE A 184 -20.59 11.87 12.43
C PHE A 184 -19.84 11.06 13.47
N SER A 185 -20.46 10.88 14.64
CA SER A 185 -19.93 10.00 15.67
C SER A 185 -21.03 9.34 16.49
N ALA A 186 -20.82 8.07 16.84
CA ALA A 186 -21.73 7.28 17.64
C ALA A 186 -20.96 6.34 18.58
N LYS A 187 -21.65 5.85 19.61
CA LYS A 187 -21.12 4.83 20.51
C LYS A 187 -21.66 3.45 20.10
N LEU A 188 -20.78 2.46 20.14
CA LEU A 188 -21.10 1.06 19.88
C LEU A 188 -20.71 0.22 21.10
N THR A 189 -21.69 -0.40 21.76
CA THR A 189 -21.40 -1.48 22.71
C THR A 189 -21.22 -2.77 21.93
N ALA A 190 -20.03 -3.39 22.00
CA ALA A 190 -19.70 -4.57 21.22
C ALA A 190 -20.63 -5.76 21.58
N PRO A 191 -21.46 -6.24 20.64
CA PRO A 191 -22.39 -7.34 20.91
C PRO A 191 -21.70 -8.70 21.05
N SER A 192 -20.50 -8.81 20.50
CA SER A 192 -19.67 -10.02 20.41
C SER A 192 -18.19 -9.63 20.37
N ASP A 193 -17.33 -10.65 20.36
CA ASP A 193 -15.90 -10.54 20.16
C ASP A 193 -15.49 -10.38 18.68
N LYS A 194 -16.44 -10.48 17.76
CA LYS A 194 -16.19 -10.33 16.32
C LYS A 194 -17.41 -9.75 15.62
N ILE A 195 -17.23 -8.61 14.98
CA ILE A 195 -18.27 -7.96 14.18
C ILE A 195 -17.77 -7.68 12.77
N THR A 196 -18.69 -7.46 11.84
CA THR A 196 -18.38 -6.76 10.58
C THR A 196 -19.12 -5.44 10.60
N LEU A 197 -18.37 -4.33 10.50
CA LEU A 197 -18.91 -2.98 10.40
C LEU A 197 -19.15 -2.64 8.93
N PHE A 198 -20.28 -2.01 8.64
CA PHE A 198 -20.68 -1.60 7.30
C PHE A 198 -20.99 -0.11 7.27
N VAL A 199 -20.60 0.55 6.17
CA VAL A 199 -21.10 1.87 5.80
C VAL A 199 -21.67 1.76 4.39
N ARG A 200 -22.92 2.21 4.20
CA ARG A 200 -23.63 2.11 2.92
C ARG A 200 -24.26 3.42 2.50
N VAL A 201 -24.30 3.59 1.19
CA VAL A 201 -25.13 4.55 0.48
C VAL A 201 -26.46 3.88 0.15
N TRP A 202 -27.53 4.63 0.31
CA TRP A 202 -28.90 4.23 -0.01
C TRP A 202 -29.52 5.28 -0.93
N LYS A 203 -29.67 4.90 -2.20
CA LYS A 203 -30.40 5.68 -3.22
C LYS A 203 -31.81 5.14 -3.31
N LYS A 204 -32.78 5.94 -2.88
CA LYS A 204 -34.21 5.56 -2.84
C LYS A 204 -34.85 5.65 -4.21
N TRP A 205 -35.91 4.87 -4.39
CA TRP A 205 -36.70 4.66 -5.60
C TRP A 205 -36.84 5.88 -6.54
N GLY A 206 -36.86 5.60 -7.84
CA GLY A 206 -37.40 6.51 -8.86
C GLY A 206 -36.59 7.78 -9.19
N THR A 207 -35.30 7.79 -8.89
CA THR A 207 -34.37 8.82 -9.39
C THR A 207 -33.79 8.41 -10.74
N ALA A 208 -34.49 8.68 -11.84
CA ALA A 208 -33.88 8.58 -13.17
C ALA A 208 -32.85 9.69 -13.38
N THR A 209 -31.91 9.46 -14.29
CA THR A 209 -31.03 10.49 -14.85
C THR A 209 -30.26 11.28 -13.78
N LYS A 210 -29.87 10.61 -12.68
CA LYS A 210 -29.18 11.21 -11.54
C LYS A 210 -27.98 10.38 -11.13
N GLU A 211 -26.85 11.02 -10.97
CA GLU A 211 -25.63 10.45 -10.43
C GLU A 211 -25.46 10.94 -8.99
N LEU A 212 -25.32 9.99 -8.06
CA LEU A 212 -25.03 10.28 -6.68
C LEU A 212 -23.61 9.85 -6.38
N ASP A 213 -22.81 10.80 -5.92
CA ASP A 213 -21.46 10.60 -5.43
C ASP A 213 -21.45 10.73 -3.91
N VAL A 214 -20.88 9.75 -3.22
CA VAL A 214 -20.67 9.80 -1.77
C VAL A 214 -19.21 9.59 -1.47
N ASN A 215 -18.59 10.60 -0.89
CA ASN A 215 -17.21 10.51 -0.38
C ASN A 215 -17.24 10.18 1.11
N LEU A 216 -16.39 9.24 1.52
CA LEU A 216 -16.20 8.81 2.90
C LEU A 216 -14.71 8.88 3.26
N ASP A 217 -14.41 9.36 4.45
CA ASP A 217 -13.06 9.43 5.00
C ASP A 217 -13.07 9.40 6.54
N ALA A 218 -11.91 9.20 7.17
CA ALA A 218 -11.71 9.17 8.61
C ALA A 218 -12.69 8.24 9.34
N ILE A 219 -12.94 7.06 8.76
CA ILE A 219 -13.74 6.01 9.40
C ILE A 219 -12.91 5.41 10.53
N SER A 220 -13.40 5.49 11.75
CA SER A 220 -12.68 5.04 12.94
C SER A 220 -13.62 4.27 13.85
N LEU A 221 -13.11 3.19 14.46
CA LEU A 221 -13.76 2.47 15.53
C LEU A 221 -12.74 2.30 16.66
N PHE A 222 -12.68 3.29 17.54
CA PHE A 222 -11.67 3.37 18.57
C PHE A 222 -12.19 2.87 19.92
N GLY A 223 -11.43 2.00 20.59
CA GLY A 223 -11.77 1.54 21.94
C GLY A 223 -10.92 0.38 22.42
N ALA A 224 -11.41 -0.29 23.46
CA ALA A 224 -10.72 -1.37 24.15
C ALA A 224 -10.25 -2.52 23.23
N ALA A 225 -8.96 -2.87 23.24
CA ALA A 225 -8.42 -4.04 22.58
C ALA A 225 -7.88 -5.06 23.60
N VAL A 226 -8.12 -6.36 23.36
CA VAL A 226 -7.48 -7.42 24.16
C VAL A 226 -6.02 -7.53 23.72
N LYS A 227 -5.07 -7.25 24.61
CA LYS A 227 -3.66 -7.59 24.36
C LYS A 227 -3.55 -9.10 24.17
N GLN A 228 -3.26 -9.59 22.96
CA GLN A 228 -3.03 -11.02 22.76
C GLN A 228 -1.91 -11.50 23.72
N PRO A 229 -1.99 -12.73 24.26
CA PRO A 229 -0.89 -13.28 25.04
C PRO A 229 0.33 -13.38 24.11
N VAL A 230 1.29 -12.48 24.34
CA VAL A 230 2.63 -12.60 23.81
C VAL A 230 3.19 -13.89 24.40
N VAL A 231 3.51 -14.86 23.54
CA VAL A 231 4.36 -16.00 23.92
C VAL A 231 5.63 -15.38 24.56
N PRO A 232 5.98 -15.70 25.82
CA PRO A 232 7.00 -14.96 26.53
C PRO A 232 8.36 -15.12 25.84
N ALA A 233 8.82 -14.07 25.17
CA ALA A 233 10.25 -13.77 25.14
C ALA A 233 10.61 -13.27 26.54
N GLY A 234 11.72 -13.77 27.09
CA GLY A 234 12.14 -13.56 28.49
C GLY A 234 12.25 -12.10 28.94
N PRO A 235 12.45 -11.85 30.25
CA PRO A 235 12.14 -10.59 30.88
C PRO A 235 13.10 -9.49 30.42
N VAL A 236 12.54 -8.45 29.80
CA VAL A 236 13.19 -7.15 29.65
C VAL A 236 12.71 -6.26 30.79
N VAL A 237 13.63 -5.88 31.66
CA VAL A 237 13.42 -4.87 32.70
C VAL A 237 13.53 -3.50 32.02
N VAL A 238 12.43 -2.75 31.95
CA VAL A 238 12.43 -1.35 31.51
C VAL A 238 12.33 -0.47 32.75
N LEU A 239 13.38 0.32 33.00
CA LEU A 239 13.36 1.47 33.91
C LEU A 239 12.99 2.74 33.12
N PRO A 240 12.41 3.77 33.77
CA PRO A 240 11.66 4.82 33.10
C PRO A 240 12.58 5.74 32.29
N GLY A 241 12.38 5.76 30.98
CA GLY A 241 13.07 6.68 30.08
C GLY A 241 12.54 8.12 30.19
N PRO A 242 13.41 9.14 30.13
CA PRO A 242 12.99 10.52 29.99
C PRO A 242 12.45 10.81 28.59
N VAL A 243 11.59 11.81 28.54
CA VAL A 243 10.87 12.37 27.39
C VAL A 243 11.76 12.48 26.15
N VAL A 244 11.41 11.76 25.07
CA VAL A 244 12.04 11.89 23.75
C VAL A 244 11.48 13.12 23.06
N ILE A 245 12.33 14.13 22.87
CA ILE A 245 12.12 15.19 21.87
C ILE A 245 12.58 14.60 20.52
N PRO A 246 11.82 14.72 19.40
CA PRO A 246 12.19 14.08 18.16
C PRO A 246 13.47 14.71 17.57
N GLY A 247 14.57 13.97 17.59
CA GLY A 247 15.75 14.22 16.75
C GLY A 247 15.55 13.60 15.37
N ALA A 248 16.00 14.30 14.33
CA ALA A 248 15.77 13.98 12.92
C ALA A 248 16.12 12.53 12.56
N VAL A 249 15.15 11.83 11.94
CA VAL A 249 15.29 10.48 11.38
C VAL A 249 16.25 10.54 10.19
N ALA A 250 17.32 9.74 10.23
CA ALA A 250 18.14 9.47 9.05
C ALA A 250 17.33 8.60 8.07
N LEU A 251 17.23 9.04 6.82
CA LEU A 251 16.47 8.35 5.77
C LEU A 251 16.99 6.92 5.55
N PRO A 252 16.10 5.93 5.37
CA PRO A 252 16.51 4.58 4.98
C PRO A 252 17.27 4.60 3.64
N PRO A 253 18.22 3.68 3.41
CA PRO A 253 18.89 3.59 2.12
C PRO A 253 17.83 3.40 1.02
N THR A 254 17.96 4.19 -0.04
CA THR A 254 17.07 4.16 -1.20
C THR A 254 17.02 2.73 -1.75
N PRO A 255 15.84 2.11 -1.93
CA PRO A 255 15.75 0.82 -2.61
C PRO A 255 16.47 0.90 -3.95
N ALA A 256 17.31 -0.08 -4.27
CA ALA A 256 18.00 -0.12 -5.55
C ALA A 256 16.96 0.03 -6.68
N ALA A 257 17.21 0.98 -7.58
CA ALA A 257 16.30 1.28 -8.69
C ALA A 257 16.13 0.03 -9.57
N CYS A 258 14.91 -0.22 -10.06
CA CYS A 258 14.71 -1.29 -11.04
C CYS A 258 15.48 -0.95 -12.31
N GLY A 259 16.02 -1.96 -12.96
CA GLY A 259 16.95 -1.78 -14.06
C GLY A 259 17.28 -3.09 -14.75
N GLY A 260 18.08 -3.00 -15.82
CA GLY A 260 18.40 -4.12 -16.69
C GLY A 260 17.70 -4.04 -18.04
N ALA A 261 17.61 -5.19 -18.71
CA ALA A 261 17.00 -5.26 -20.03
C ALA A 261 15.51 -4.90 -19.98
N ASN A 262 15.06 -4.12 -20.96
CA ASN A 262 13.63 -3.93 -21.17
C ASN A 262 13.05 -5.20 -21.81
N TYR A 263 12.07 -5.79 -21.14
CA TYR A 263 11.39 -7.00 -21.62
C TYR A 263 10.29 -6.70 -22.64
N ILE A 264 9.86 -5.44 -22.75
CA ILE A 264 8.92 -5.01 -23.79
C ILE A 264 9.67 -4.86 -25.11
N ALA A 265 9.27 -5.60 -26.13
CA ALA A 265 9.73 -5.37 -27.49
C ALA A 265 9.04 -4.12 -28.06
N ASN A 266 9.83 -3.25 -28.70
CA ASN A 266 9.32 -2.07 -29.41
C ASN A 266 8.34 -1.20 -28.60
N GLY A 267 8.63 -0.99 -27.31
CA GLY A 267 7.79 -0.16 -26.43
C GLY A 267 7.98 1.34 -26.61
N ASN A 268 9.07 1.74 -27.25
CA ASN A 268 9.33 3.11 -27.74
C ASN A 268 8.92 3.28 -29.23
N PHE A 269 8.29 2.28 -29.83
CA PHE A 269 7.71 2.31 -31.18
C PHE A 269 8.63 2.61 -32.39
N GLU A 270 9.93 2.86 -32.17
CA GLU A 270 10.95 3.06 -33.22
C GLU A 270 11.23 1.83 -34.10
N GLY A 271 10.76 0.66 -33.70
CA GLY A 271 10.87 -0.60 -34.45
C GLY A 271 9.87 -0.75 -35.59
N GLY A 272 9.07 0.29 -35.87
CA GLY A 272 8.10 0.34 -36.97
C GLY A 272 6.73 -0.24 -36.61
N PHE A 273 5.78 -0.21 -37.56
CA PHE A 273 4.36 -0.54 -37.36
C PHE A 273 3.82 -1.53 -38.40
N VAL A 274 2.85 -2.35 -37.99
CA VAL A 274 2.08 -3.24 -38.85
C VAL A 274 0.59 -2.95 -38.65
N GLY A 275 -0.09 -2.52 -39.71
CA GLY A 275 -1.52 -2.16 -39.62
C GLY A 275 -1.81 -1.00 -38.65
N GLY A 276 -0.84 -0.10 -38.46
CA GLY A 276 -0.95 1.05 -37.55
C GLY A 276 -0.69 0.72 -36.07
N VAL A 277 -0.39 -0.54 -35.75
CA VAL A 277 0.02 -0.98 -34.41
C VAL A 277 1.52 -1.22 -34.39
N GLY A 278 2.22 -0.80 -33.32
CA GLY A 278 3.66 -1.01 -33.18
C GLY A 278 4.05 -2.48 -33.39
N THR A 279 5.13 -2.73 -34.14
CA THR A 279 5.60 -4.09 -34.45
C THR A 279 5.87 -4.86 -33.16
N GLY A 280 5.34 -6.08 -33.05
CA GLY A 280 5.40 -6.89 -31.83
C GLY A 280 4.24 -6.70 -30.85
N TRP A 281 3.40 -5.69 -31.07
CA TRP A 281 2.15 -5.49 -30.35
C TRP A 281 0.95 -6.00 -31.15
N THR A 282 -0.13 -6.33 -30.43
CA THR A 282 -1.42 -6.69 -31.02
C THR A 282 -2.49 -5.69 -30.57
N GLY A 283 -3.19 -5.09 -31.54
CA GLY A 283 -4.32 -4.21 -31.28
C GLY A 283 -5.60 -4.99 -30.95
N PHE A 284 -6.44 -4.43 -30.09
CA PHE A 284 -7.75 -4.99 -29.77
C PHE A 284 -8.77 -3.89 -29.48
N ASN A 285 -10.06 -4.23 -29.58
CA ASN A 285 -11.18 -3.39 -29.19
C ASN A 285 -12.39 -4.25 -28.80
N ASN A 286 -13.43 -3.64 -28.24
CA ASN A 286 -14.67 -4.33 -27.86
C ASN A 286 -15.79 -4.27 -28.91
N GLY A 287 -15.48 -3.91 -30.15
CA GLY A 287 -16.44 -3.82 -31.23
C GLY A 287 -17.51 -2.75 -31.01
N GLY A 288 -18.74 -3.02 -31.47
CA GLY A 288 -19.82 -2.03 -31.45
C GLY A 288 -19.78 -1.09 -32.65
N ARG A 289 -20.46 0.06 -32.53
CA ARG A 289 -20.65 1.00 -33.65
C ARG A 289 -19.57 2.08 -33.74
N ALA A 290 -18.70 2.17 -32.74
CA ALA A 290 -17.56 3.08 -32.76
C ALA A 290 -16.56 2.66 -33.83
N SER A 291 -15.85 3.63 -34.39
CA SER A 291 -14.69 3.37 -35.23
C SER A 291 -13.42 3.40 -34.38
N TYR A 292 -12.50 2.47 -34.66
CA TYR A 292 -11.25 2.32 -33.93
C TYR A 292 -10.07 2.49 -34.88
N GLY A 293 -9.16 3.39 -34.53
CA GLY A 293 -7.96 3.67 -35.29
C GLY A 293 -6.70 3.36 -34.49
N PHE A 294 -5.69 2.84 -35.16
CA PHE A 294 -4.34 2.70 -34.63
C PHE A 294 -3.39 3.33 -35.64
N TYR A 295 -2.51 4.21 -35.19
CA TYR A 295 -1.63 4.96 -36.08
C TYR A 295 -0.22 5.06 -35.52
N ASP A 296 0.73 5.13 -36.45
CA ASP A 296 2.08 5.64 -36.21
C ASP A 296 1.98 7.15 -36.01
N GLU A 297 2.05 7.58 -34.76
CA GLU A 297 2.13 8.99 -34.42
C GLU A 297 3.56 9.45 -34.63
N MET A 298 3.73 10.53 -35.40
CA MET A 298 5.03 11.10 -35.71
C MET A 298 5.12 12.58 -35.32
N TRP A 299 4.08 13.13 -34.69
CA TRP A 299 4.07 14.54 -34.34
C TRP A 299 4.93 14.80 -33.10
N PRO A 300 6.04 15.55 -33.19
CA PRO A 300 7.03 15.62 -32.10
C PRO A 300 6.51 16.19 -30.77
N LYS A 301 5.34 16.84 -30.76
CA LYS A 301 4.73 17.36 -29.52
C LYS A 301 4.10 16.28 -28.65
N VAL A 302 3.89 15.07 -29.19
CA VAL A 302 3.22 13.97 -28.50
C VAL A 302 4.05 12.68 -28.55
N ILE A 303 5.36 12.84 -28.79
CA ILE A 303 6.38 11.79 -28.74
C ILE A 303 7.29 12.08 -27.56
N LYS A 304 7.59 11.05 -26.77
CA LYS A 304 8.44 11.16 -25.59
C LYS A 304 9.90 10.92 -25.93
N ASP A 305 10.21 9.84 -26.63
CA ASP A 305 11.55 9.52 -27.11
C ASP A 305 11.54 9.08 -28.57
N GLY A 306 12.60 9.41 -29.32
CA GLY A 306 12.66 9.08 -30.74
C GLY A 306 11.78 9.94 -31.64
N ALA A 307 11.19 9.32 -32.66
CA ALA A 307 10.42 9.95 -33.71
C ALA A 307 8.98 9.39 -33.82
N HIS A 308 8.69 8.27 -33.16
CA HIS A 308 7.48 7.50 -33.32
C HIS A 308 6.81 7.18 -31.99
N GLY A 309 5.48 7.09 -32.01
CA GLY A 309 4.68 6.71 -30.85
C GLY A 309 3.39 6.04 -31.29
N GLN A 310 2.69 5.39 -30.36
CA GLN A 310 1.41 4.77 -30.68
C GLN A 310 0.26 5.74 -30.43
N LEU A 311 -0.54 6.03 -31.46
CA LEU A 311 -1.85 6.64 -31.31
C LEU A 311 -2.95 5.58 -31.37
N ILE A 312 -3.88 5.64 -30.41
CA ILE A 312 -5.12 4.86 -30.37
C ILE A 312 -6.29 5.84 -30.44
N GLU A 313 -7.17 5.66 -31.40
CA GLU A 313 -8.33 6.51 -31.65
C GLU A 313 -9.63 5.72 -31.39
N ILE A 314 -10.54 6.30 -30.61
CA ILE A 314 -11.92 5.83 -30.46
C ILE A 314 -12.85 6.94 -30.93
N ASN A 315 -13.48 6.73 -32.09
CA ASN A 315 -14.32 7.72 -32.75
C ASN A 315 -15.81 7.32 -32.69
N THR A 316 -16.62 8.22 -32.12
CA THR A 316 -18.08 8.11 -32.02
C THR A 316 -18.82 9.26 -32.71
N LEU A 317 -18.17 9.98 -33.64
CA LEU A 317 -18.79 11.03 -34.45
C LEU A 317 -20.04 10.51 -35.18
N GLY A 318 -21.14 11.26 -35.08
CA GLY A 318 -22.43 10.89 -35.67
C GLY A 318 -23.18 9.74 -34.98
N LEU A 319 -22.67 9.21 -33.86
CA LEU A 319 -23.38 8.22 -33.04
C LEU A 319 -24.23 8.91 -31.96
N ALA A 320 -25.30 8.26 -31.52
CA ALA A 320 -26.13 8.70 -30.39
C ALA A 320 -25.57 8.15 -29.06
N ALA A 321 -25.89 8.82 -27.94
CA ALA A 321 -25.36 8.53 -26.59
C ALA A 321 -25.92 7.24 -25.94
N SER A 322 -26.23 6.22 -26.74
CA SER A 322 -26.88 4.97 -26.31
C SER A 322 -25.98 3.75 -26.39
N ASP A 323 -24.72 3.93 -26.78
CA ASP A 323 -23.77 2.84 -26.96
C ASP A 323 -23.05 2.55 -25.63
N PRO A 324 -22.90 1.28 -25.20
CA PRO A 324 -22.12 0.97 -24.00
C PRO A 324 -20.67 1.45 -24.15
N ASP A 325 -19.92 1.40 -23.06
CA ASP A 325 -18.50 1.78 -23.04
C ASP A 325 -17.71 1.21 -24.22
N ARG A 326 -16.78 2.02 -24.72
CA ARG A 326 -15.92 1.66 -25.85
C ARG A 326 -14.49 1.63 -25.38
N TYR A 327 -13.78 0.56 -25.70
CA TYR A 327 -12.36 0.48 -25.39
C TYR A 327 -11.58 -0.09 -26.56
N ALA A 328 -10.36 0.43 -26.70
CA ALA A 328 -9.38 -0.04 -27.66
C ALA A 328 -8.00 0.04 -27.03
N GLY A 329 -7.14 -0.90 -27.35
CA GLY A 329 -5.84 -1.02 -26.70
C GLY A 329 -4.84 -1.81 -27.53
N ILE A 330 -3.64 -1.89 -26.99
CA ILE A 330 -2.57 -2.75 -27.49
C ILE A 330 -2.10 -3.67 -26.37
N TYR A 331 -1.70 -4.89 -26.72
CA TYR A 331 -1.09 -5.82 -25.78
C TYR A 331 0.12 -6.53 -26.39
N GLN A 332 0.98 -7.02 -25.50
CA GLN A 332 2.12 -7.84 -25.86
C GLN A 332 2.24 -9.01 -24.88
N VAL A 333 2.61 -10.16 -25.41
CA VAL A 333 2.95 -11.34 -24.61
C VAL A 333 4.45 -11.34 -24.38
N VAL A 334 4.86 -11.25 -23.12
CA VAL A 334 6.25 -11.09 -22.70
C VAL A 334 6.70 -12.34 -21.97
N GLY A 335 7.78 -12.95 -22.43
CA GLY A 335 8.38 -14.15 -21.84
C GLY A 335 9.72 -13.88 -21.14
N GLY A 336 10.29 -14.91 -20.52
CA GLY A 336 11.59 -14.82 -19.86
C GLY A 336 11.55 -14.14 -18.49
N LEU A 337 10.36 -14.04 -17.90
CA LEU A 337 10.19 -13.50 -16.55
C LEU A 337 10.38 -14.60 -15.50
N THR A 338 10.72 -14.20 -14.29
CA THR A 338 10.75 -15.09 -13.13
C THR A 338 9.44 -14.91 -12.36
N LYS A 339 8.63 -15.97 -12.30
CA LYS A 339 7.36 -15.95 -11.55
C LYS A 339 7.59 -15.54 -10.10
N GLY A 340 6.80 -14.60 -9.60
CA GLY A 340 6.89 -14.04 -8.25
C GLY A 340 7.99 -13.00 -8.06
N ALA A 341 8.91 -12.83 -9.03
CA ALA A 341 9.87 -11.74 -8.99
C ALA A 341 9.18 -10.40 -9.30
N THR A 342 9.73 -9.33 -8.72
CA THR A 342 9.21 -7.98 -8.90
C THR A 342 9.76 -7.35 -10.17
N TYR A 343 8.86 -6.78 -10.96
CA TYR A 343 9.15 -5.99 -12.15
C TYR A 343 8.51 -4.62 -12.02
N GLU A 344 9.10 -3.63 -12.68
CA GLU A 344 8.56 -2.29 -12.83
C GLU A 344 8.04 -2.11 -14.25
N PHE A 345 6.73 -1.84 -14.36
CA PHE A 345 6.07 -1.42 -15.59
C PHE A 345 5.99 0.10 -15.61
N SER A 346 6.39 0.73 -16.70
CA SER A 346 6.33 2.18 -16.85
C SER A 346 6.01 2.60 -18.28
N LEU A 347 5.39 3.76 -18.46
CA LEU A 347 5.06 4.32 -19.76
C LEU A 347 4.80 5.82 -19.69
N TYR A 348 4.82 6.46 -20.85
CA TYR A 348 4.32 7.81 -21.04
C TYR A 348 3.04 7.78 -21.87
N GLY A 349 2.15 8.72 -21.60
CA GLY A 349 0.96 8.90 -22.43
C GLY A 349 0.17 10.15 -22.13
N MET A 350 -0.83 10.39 -22.98
CA MET A 350 -1.78 11.48 -22.79
C MET A 350 -3.10 11.20 -23.50
N LEU A 351 -4.15 11.84 -23.01
CA LEU A 351 -5.49 11.85 -23.62
C LEU A 351 -5.66 13.16 -24.39
N ARG A 352 -6.22 13.10 -25.60
CA ARG A 352 -6.52 14.27 -26.43
C ARG A 352 -7.89 14.19 -27.07
N GLU A 353 -8.45 15.35 -27.39
CA GLU A 353 -9.72 15.47 -28.11
C GLU A 353 -9.73 16.70 -29.03
N ARG A 354 -10.65 16.73 -30.00
CA ARG A 354 -10.70 17.77 -31.04
C ARG A 354 -11.10 19.17 -30.54
N SER A 355 -11.87 19.26 -29.46
CA SER A 355 -12.42 20.49 -28.91
C SER A 355 -12.39 20.46 -27.40
N ASP A 356 -12.11 21.60 -26.77
CA ASP A 356 -12.12 21.73 -25.32
C ASP A 356 -13.54 21.55 -24.76
N HIS A 357 -13.68 20.57 -23.88
CA HIS A 357 -14.88 20.29 -23.07
C HIS A 357 -14.51 20.28 -21.58
N SER A 358 -13.82 21.32 -21.13
CA SER A 358 -13.40 21.50 -19.74
C SER A 358 -14.56 21.70 -18.75
N ASP A 359 -15.76 21.97 -19.24
CA ASP A 359 -17.02 22.00 -18.49
C ASP A 359 -17.67 20.61 -18.33
N GLU A 360 -17.22 19.60 -19.08
CA GLU A 360 -17.70 18.22 -18.98
C GLU A 360 -16.89 17.40 -17.96
N ASP A 361 -17.41 16.21 -17.63
CA ASP A 361 -16.77 15.29 -16.71
C ASP A 361 -15.35 14.95 -17.19
N ALA A 362 -14.33 15.38 -16.42
CA ALA A 362 -12.92 15.10 -16.69
C ALA A 362 -12.66 13.58 -16.75
N PHE A 363 -13.54 12.79 -16.16
CA PHE A 363 -13.40 11.37 -16.01
C PHE A 363 -14.08 10.51 -17.08
N ARG A 364 -14.67 11.11 -18.11
CA ARG A 364 -15.30 10.39 -19.23
C ARG A 364 -14.34 9.50 -20.03
N TYR A 365 -13.04 9.80 -19.98
CA TYR A 365 -12.00 9.00 -20.63
C TYR A 365 -10.98 8.51 -19.61
N ARG A 366 -10.46 7.31 -19.86
CA ARG A 366 -9.37 6.72 -19.09
C ARG A 366 -8.38 6.00 -19.93
N VAL A 367 -7.18 5.92 -19.41
CA VAL A 367 -6.20 4.93 -19.81
C VAL A 367 -6.09 3.91 -18.69
N GLN A 368 -6.06 2.64 -19.05
CA GLN A 368 -5.88 1.55 -18.12
C GLN A 368 -4.75 0.65 -18.60
N TRP A 369 -4.03 0.05 -17.66
CA TRP A 369 -3.12 -1.06 -17.95
C TRP A 369 -3.59 -2.33 -17.24
N GLY A 370 -3.16 -3.48 -17.71
CA GLY A 370 -3.51 -4.77 -17.11
C GLY A 370 -2.45 -5.81 -17.38
N VAL A 371 -2.37 -6.82 -16.50
CA VAL A 371 -1.36 -7.87 -16.60
C VAL A 371 -1.89 -9.21 -16.11
N ILE A 372 -1.79 -10.25 -16.93
CA ILE A 372 -2.18 -11.62 -16.55
C ILE A 372 -1.06 -12.61 -16.87
N ALA A 373 -1.06 -13.77 -16.21
CA ALA A 373 -0.19 -14.87 -16.62
C ALA A 373 -0.58 -15.33 -18.03
N ALA A 374 0.42 -15.59 -18.88
CA ALA A 374 0.22 -15.98 -20.27
C ALA A 374 0.79 -17.37 -20.59
N ASP A 375 0.89 -18.23 -19.57
CA ASP A 375 1.34 -19.62 -19.73
C ASP A 375 0.36 -20.46 -20.59
N ALA A 376 -0.87 -19.96 -20.83
CA ALA A 376 -1.91 -20.57 -21.67
C ALA A 376 -2.29 -19.74 -22.91
N ASP A 377 -1.45 -18.77 -23.32
CA ASP A 377 -1.67 -17.88 -24.47
C ASP A 377 -3.06 -17.17 -24.49
N PRO A 378 -3.41 -16.42 -23.42
CA PRO A 378 -4.66 -15.68 -23.34
C PRO A 378 -4.71 -14.50 -24.33
N GLY A 379 -5.93 -14.01 -24.59
CA GLY A 379 -6.17 -12.77 -25.33
C GLY A 379 -6.45 -11.57 -24.42
N ALA A 380 -6.58 -10.38 -25.02
CA ALA A 380 -6.89 -9.16 -24.26
C ALA A 380 -8.24 -9.21 -23.52
N GLY A 381 -9.18 -10.04 -23.97
CA GLY A 381 -10.48 -10.24 -23.31
C GLY A 381 -10.39 -10.99 -21.97
N ASP A 382 -9.28 -11.69 -21.71
CA ASP A 382 -9.08 -12.45 -20.47
C ASP A 382 -8.52 -11.59 -19.32
N ILE A 383 -8.14 -10.34 -19.62
CA ILE A 383 -7.63 -9.40 -18.63
C ILE A 383 -8.80 -8.88 -17.80
N THR A 384 -8.79 -9.18 -16.51
CA THR A 384 -9.82 -8.75 -15.55
C THR A 384 -9.30 -7.75 -14.52
N ASN A 385 -7.98 -7.59 -14.40
CA ASN A 385 -7.30 -6.74 -13.42
C ASN A 385 -6.85 -5.40 -14.01
N TRP A 386 -7.77 -4.68 -14.65
CA TRP A 386 -7.46 -3.36 -15.19
C TRP A 386 -7.22 -2.33 -14.08
N VAL A 387 -6.09 -1.64 -14.17
CA VAL A 387 -5.69 -0.55 -13.29
C VAL A 387 -5.74 0.75 -14.06
N GLU A 388 -6.47 1.71 -13.53
CA GLU A 388 -6.63 3.04 -14.11
C GLU A 388 -5.37 3.89 -13.87
N LEU A 389 -4.89 4.54 -14.92
CA LEU A 389 -3.76 5.46 -14.80
C LEU A 389 -4.29 6.83 -14.34
N PRO A 390 -3.58 7.52 -13.44
CA PRO A 390 -3.99 8.83 -12.89
C PRO A 390 -3.72 9.95 -13.89
N TRP A 391 -4.30 9.83 -15.08
CA TRP A 391 -4.16 10.77 -16.19
C TRP A 391 -5.49 11.46 -16.42
N ASP A 392 -5.74 12.53 -15.68
CA ASP A 392 -7.07 13.18 -15.67
C ASP A 392 -7.17 14.32 -16.68
N LYS A 393 -6.02 14.75 -17.23
CA LYS A 393 -5.98 15.89 -18.15
C LYS A 393 -6.18 15.44 -19.58
N ILE A 394 -7.27 15.93 -20.18
CA ILE A 394 -7.56 15.80 -21.60
C ILE A 394 -7.07 17.08 -22.29
N TYR A 395 -6.18 16.93 -23.27
CA TYR A 395 -5.63 18.05 -24.01
C TYR A 395 -6.37 18.29 -25.32
N LEU A 396 -6.34 19.54 -25.79
CA LEU A 396 -6.77 19.84 -27.15
C LEU A 396 -5.79 19.19 -28.14
N ARG A 397 -6.32 18.47 -29.13
CA ARG A 397 -5.55 17.73 -30.14
C ARG A 397 -4.50 18.61 -30.83
N THR A 398 -4.81 19.88 -31.08
CA THR A 398 -3.93 20.85 -31.76
C THR A 398 -2.97 21.59 -30.81
N ALA A 399 -3.19 21.50 -29.50
CA ALA A 399 -2.38 22.17 -28.47
C ALA A 399 -2.13 21.23 -27.28
N PRO A 400 -1.39 20.13 -27.48
CA PRO A 400 -1.02 19.22 -26.40
C PRO A 400 -0.07 19.90 -25.42
N GLY A 401 -0.09 19.45 -24.16
CA GLY A 401 0.95 19.73 -23.18
C GLY A 401 1.99 18.61 -23.15
N ASP A 402 2.57 18.36 -21.99
CA ASP A 402 3.52 17.27 -21.80
C ASP A 402 2.81 15.93 -21.55
N MET A 403 3.43 14.84 -22.01
CA MET A 403 2.96 13.48 -21.71
C MET A 403 3.12 13.18 -20.22
N SER A 404 2.09 12.58 -19.65
CA SER A 404 2.10 12.08 -18.28
C SER A 404 2.93 10.81 -18.18
N PHE A 405 3.68 10.67 -17.09
CA PHE A 405 4.42 9.45 -16.78
C PHE A 405 3.64 8.59 -15.80
N TYR A 406 3.71 7.28 -15.95
CA TYR A 406 3.22 6.33 -14.95
C TYR A 406 4.23 5.20 -14.76
N SER A 407 4.42 4.78 -13.51
CA SER A 407 5.22 3.61 -13.16
C SER A 407 4.61 2.85 -11.99
N VAL A 408 4.75 1.53 -12.00
CA VAL A 408 4.25 0.63 -10.96
C VAL A 408 5.11 -0.62 -10.86
N LYS A 409 5.33 -1.09 -9.64
CA LYS A 409 6.00 -2.36 -9.37
C LYS A 409 4.96 -3.44 -9.10
N PHE A 410 5.12 -4.61 -9.71
CA PHE A 410 4.25 -5.76 -9.50
C PHE A 410 5.05 -7.06 -9.51
N GLN A 411 4.49 -8.11 -8.91
CA GLN A 411 5.07 -9.45 -8.98
C GLN A 411 4.58 -10.17 -10.24
N ALA A 412 5.49 -10.74 -11.02
CA ALA A 412 5.12 -11.44 -12.24
C ALA A 412 4.24 -12.67 -11.91
N PRO A 413 3.00 -12.75 -12.42
CA PRO A 413 2.09 -13.86 -12.11
C PRO A 413 2.51 -15.19 -12.76
N GLY A 414 3.37 -15.15 -13.77
CA GLY A 414 3.96 -16.30 -14.46
C GLY A 414 5.32 -15.97 -15.05
N SER A 415 5.99 -16.98 -15.62
CA SER A 415 7.23 -16.78 -16.40
C SER A 415 6.98 -16.13 -17.77
N LYS A 416 5.72 -16.13 -18.17
CA LYS A 416 5.19 -15.46 -19.34
C LYS A 416 3.96 -14.66 -18.90
N ILE A 417 3.84 -13.43 -19.36
CA ILE A 417 2.71 -12.55 -19.05
C ILE A 417 2.12 -11.99 -20.33
N LEU A 418 0.86 -11.58 -20.27
CA LEU A 418 0.28 -10.66 -21.22
C LEU A 418 0.13 -9.33 -20.51
N VAL A 419 0.74 -8.28 -21.05
CA VAL A 419 0.61 -6.90 -20.58
C VAL A 419 -0.12 -6.08 -21.63
N ALA A 420 -1.09 -5.28 -21.20
CA ALA A 420 -1.91 -4.48 -22.09
C ALA A 420 -2.08 -3.06 -21.56
N VAL A 421 -2.28 -2.13 -22.49
CA VAL A 421 -2.70 -0.75 -22.23
C VAL A 421 -3.90 -0.46 -23.12
N ARG A 422 -4.96 0.14 -22.56
CA ARG A 422 -6.17 0.50 -23.31
C ARG A 422 -6.67 1.90 -22.99
N ALA A 423 -7.21 2.55 -24.01
CA ALA A 423 -8.11 3.67 -23.88
C ALA A 423 -9.51 3.14 -23.54
N TRP A 424 -10.19 3.80 -22.60
CA TRP A 424 -11.54 3.48 -22.17
C TRP A 424 -12.40 4.75 -22.22
N LYS A 425 -13.38 4.73 -23.11
CA LYS A 425 -14.35 5.79 -23.32
C LYS A 425 -15.66 5.39 -22.62
N LYS A 426 -15.94 6.05 -21.49
CA LYS A 426 -17.05 5.74 -20.60
C LYS A 426 -18.36 6.34 -21.11
N TRP A 427 -19.46 5.69 -20.72
CA TRP A 427 -20.84 6.18 -20.85
C TRP A 427 -21.28 6.53 -22.26
N GLY A 428 -20.71 5.85 -23.26
CA GLY A 428 -21.12 6.04 -24.65
C GLY A 428 -20.99 7.46 -25.15
N THR A 429 -20.02 8.25 -24.65
CA THR A 429 -19.90 9.68 -24.97
C THR A 429 -19.98 9.88 -26.48
N ALA A 430 -21.11 10.37 -26.95
CA ALA A 430 -21.47 10.39 -28.35
C ALA A 430 -20.91 11.62 -29.06
N ASN A 431 -20.73 11.49 -30.37
CA ASN A 431 -20.27 12.58 -31.21
C ASN A 431 -18.95 13.20 -30.74
N ARG A 432 -17.99 12.32 -30.39
CA ARG A 432 -16.66 12.70 -29.91
C ARG A 432 -15.59 11.77 -30.47
N GLU A 433 -14.37 12.27 -30.49
CA GLU A 433 -13.16 11.52 -30.83
C GLU A 433 -12.24 11.56 -29.62
N LEU A 434 -11.81 10.38 -29.17
CA LEU A 434 -10.79 10.22 -28.13
C LEU A 434 -9.50 9.73 -28.78
N ASP A 435 -8.44 10.50 -28.60
CA ASP A 435 -7.08 10.14 -29.00
C ASP A 435 -6.26 9.83 -27.75
N VAL A 436 -5.59 8.67 -27.73
CA VAL A 436 -4.62 8.31 -26.69
C VAL A 436 -3.27 8.08 -27.33
N ASN A 437 -2.30 8.91 -26.95
CA ASN A 437 -0.90 8.75 -27.36
C ASN A 437 -0.15 8.01 -26.27
N LEU A 438 0.61 6.98 -26.66
CA LEU A 438 1.45 6.17 -25.78
C LEU A 438 2.87 6.14 -26.32
N ASP A 439 3.83 6.19 -25.43
CA ASP A 439 5.25 6.07 -25.78
C ASP A 439 6.10 5.53 -24.62
N ALA A 440 7.30 5.07 -24.93
CA ALA A 440 8.32 4.60 -24.01
C ALA A 440 7.80 3.58 -22.97
N ILE A 441 6.98 2.62 -23.42
CA ILE A 441 6.48 1.51 -22.61
C ILE A 441 7.64 0.57 -22.26
N LYS A 442 7.85 0.33 -20.97
CA LYS A 442 8.98 -0.45 -20.45
C LYS A 442 8.50 -1.42 -19.38
N LEU A 443 9.17 -2.57 -19.34
CA LEU A 443 9.07 -3.54 -18.27
C LEU A 443 10.51 -3.95 -17.91
N VAL A 444 10.93 -3.65 -16.67
CA VAL A 444 12.30 -3.93 -16.21
C VAL A 444 12.29 -4.69 -14.89
N SER A 445 13.31 -5.50 -14.65
CA SER A 445 13.46 -6.25 -13.40
C SER A 445 13.85 -5.36 -12.23
N CYS A 446 13.33 -5.64 -11.03
CA CYS A 446 13.71 -4.95 -9.80
C CYS A 446 14.69 -5.79 -8.95
N PRO A 447 15.80 -5.22 -8.45
CA PRO A 447 16.64 -5.88 -7.47
C PRO A 447 16.00 -5.89 -6.06
N GLY A 448 15.62 -7.09 -5.56
CA GLY A 448 15.08 -7.39 -4.21
C GLY A 448 13.54 -7.40 -4.13
N GLN A 449 12.80 -8.35 -3.52
CA GLN A 449 12.96 -9.48 -2.58
C GLN A 449 11.77 -10.49 -2.80
N PRO A 450 11.60 -11.58 -2.02
CA PRO A 450 12.49 -12.69 -1.64
C PRO A 450 12.17 -13.94 -2.51
N CYS A 451 13.18 -14.61 -3.06
CA CYS A 451 12.96 -15.92 -3.68
C CYS A 451 12.96 -16.98 -2.57
N PRO A 452 11.91 -17.82 -2.43
CA PRO A 452 11.89 -18.91 -1.44
C PRO A 452 12.96 -19.98 -1.68
N THR A 453 13.72 -19.91 -2.77
CA THR A 453 14.79 -20.87 -3.10
C THR A 453 15.86 -20.24 -3.98
N CYS A 454 17.01 -19.89 -3.36
CA CYS A 454 18.40 -19.76 -3.88
C CYS A 454 19.06 -18.40 -3.59
N PRO A 455 20.42 -18.38 -3.55
CA PRO A 455 21.32 -18.87 -2.51
C PRO A 455 21.52 -17.80 -1.41
N THR A 456 21.74 -18.24 -0.17
CA THR A 456 21.97 -17.35 0.98
C THR A 456 23.22 -16.50 0.77
N SER A 457 23.11 -15.17 0.93
CA SER A 457 24.28 -14.32 1.09
C SER A 457 24.56 -14.13 2.58
N CYS A 458 25.81 -14.36 2.97
CA CYS A 458 26.32 -14.10 4.31
C CYS A 458 26.96 -12.71 4.34
N VAL A 459 26.94 -12.04 5.49
CA VAL A 459 27.66 -10.78 5.69
C VAL A 459 28.92 -11.06 6.49
N TYR A 460 30.07 -10.59 6.01
CA TYR A 460 31.37 -10.75 6.66
C TYR A 460 32.03 -9.39 6.87
N VAL A 461 32.49 -9.11 8.08
CA VAL A 461 33.25 -7.89 8.38
C VAL A 461 34.73 -8.22 8.37
N VAL A 462 35.49 -7.57 7.49
CA VAL A 462 36.93 -7.75 7.34
C VAL A 462 37.63 -7.40 8.65
N VAL A 463 38.41 -8.33 9.18
CA VAL A 463 39.27 -8.12 10.35
C VAL A 463 40.74 -8.03 9.95
N LYS A 464 41.57 -7.58 10.89
CA LYS A 464 43.01 -7.45 10.66
C LYS A 464 43.63 -8.81 10.33
N GLY A 465 44.19 -8.93 9.12
CA GLY A 465 44.88 -10.15 8.64
C GLY A 465 44.15 -10.93 7.56
N ASP A 466 42.96 -10.47 7.15
CA ASP A 466 42.15 -11.07 6.10
C ASP A 466 42.66 -10.78 4.69
N SER A 467 42.28 -11.66 3.77
CA SER A 467 42.36 -11.44 2.33
C SER A 467 41.12 -12.05 1.66
N LEU A 468 40.71 -11.54 0.49
CA LEU A 468 39.57 -12.09 -0.23
C LEU A 468 39.72 -13.59 -0.52
N ALA A 469 40.95 -14.06 -0.74
CA ALA A 469 41.22 -15.48 -0.96
C ALA A 469 40.93 -16.34 0.27
N LYS A 470 41.29 -15.88 1.48
CA LYS A 470 40.97 -16.58 2.74
C LYS A 470 39.48 -16.59 3.01
N ILE A 471 38.82 -15.44 2.79
CA ILE A 471 37.38 -15.29 3.01
C ILE A 471 36.60 -16.15 2.00
N ALA A 472 36.95 -16.10 0.72
CA ALA A 472 36.30 -16.90 -0.31
C ALA A 472 36.41 -18.41 -0.02
N ALA A 473 37.61 -18.88 0.37
CA ALA A 473 37.82 -20.27 0.76
C ALA A 473 37.03 -20.67 2.01
N GLN A 474 36.94 -19.78 3.00
CA GLN A 474 36.19 -20.02 4.25
C GLN A 474 34.69 -20.20 4.01
N TYR A 475 34.13 -19.49 3.03
CA TYR A 475 32.69 -19.48 2.76
C TYR A 475 32.30 -20.28 1.51
N GLY A 476 33.24 -21.00 0.91
CA GLY A 476 32.96 -21.87 -0.24
C GLY A 476 32.63 -21.11 -1.54
N THR A 477 33.18 -19.90 -1.72
CA THR A 477 32.98 -19.07 -2.92
C THR A 477 34.31 -18.78 -3.62
N THR A 478 34.31 -17.92 -4.66
CA THR A 478 35.51 -17.51 -5.39
C THR A 478 35.86 -16.05 -5.15
N VAL A 479 37.14 -15.69 -5.27
CA VAL A 479 37.60 -14.29 -5.14
C VAL A 479 36.95 -13.40 -6.19
N ALA A 480 36.77 -13.90 -7.41
CA ALA A 480 36.12 -13.17 -8.50
C ALA A 480 34.66 -12.87 -8.16
N ALA A 481 33.89 -13.89 -7.74
CA ALA A 481 32.51 -13.71 -7.32
C ALA A 481 32.39 -12.77 -6.11
N LEU A 482 33.31 -12.87 -5.15
CA LEU A 482 33.30 -12.03 -3.95
C LEU A 482 33.66 -10.57 -4.27
N ALA A 483 34.62 -10.34 -5.17
CA ALA A 483 34.96 -9.00 -5.62
C ALA A 483 33.85 -8.36 -6.47
N GLU A 484 33.20 -9.16 -7.31
CA GLU A 484 32.11 -8.73 -8.19
C GLU A 484 30.88 -8.31 -7.39
N VAL A 485 30.43 -9.14 -6.45
CA VAL A 485 29.27 -8.87 -5.58
C VAL A 485 29.47 -7.63 -4.71
N ASN A 486 30.71 -7.36 -4.31
CA ASN A 486 31.06 -6.19 -3.49
C ASN A 486 31.60 -5.01 -4.30
N HIS A 487 31.58 -5.10 -5.63
CA HIS A 487 32.08 -4.09 -6.56
C HIS A 487 33.49 -3.56 -6.21
N LEU A 488 34.38 -4.47 -5.80
CA LEU A 488 35.72 -4.10 -5.36
C LEU A 488 36.61 -3.78 -6.56
N ALA A 489 36.96 -2.50 -6.70
CA ALA A 489 37.84 -2.03 -7.78
C ALA A 489 39.23 -2.68 -7.77
N ASN A 490 39.74 -3.07 -6.59
CA ASN A 490 40.96 -3.87 -6.46
C ASN A 490 40.75 -5.01 -5.45
N PRO A 491 40.64 -6.28 -5.90
CA PRO A 491 40.45 -7.45 -5.05
C PRO A 491 41.57 -7.72 -4.03
N ASN A 492 42.73 -7.06 -4.17
CA ASN A 492 43.87 -7.23 -3.27
C ASN A 492 43.92 -6.24 -2.11
N ILE A 493 42.98 -5.28 -2.05
CA ILE A 493 42.93 -4.26 -1.00
C ILE A 493 41.62 -4.41 -0.23
N LEU A 494 41.73 -4.72 1.06
CA LEU A 494 40.62 -4.76 2.01
C LEU A 494 40.91 -3.86 3.20
N TYR A 495 39.89 -3.15 3.66
CA TYR A 495 39.98 -2.30 4.85
C TYR A 495 39.42 -3.03 6.06
N VAL A 496 40.11 -2.96 7.20
CA VAL A 496 39.57 -3.52 8.45
C VAL A 496 38.28 -2.79 8.81
N GLY A 497 37.23 -3.53 9.14
CA GLY A 497 35.87 -3.03 9.35
C GLY A 497 35.03 -2.97 8.07
N GLN A 498 35.60 -3.24 6.89
CA GLN A 498 34.87 -3.30 5.64
C GLN A 498 33.88 -4.46 5.66
N VAL A 499 32.62 -4.18 5.32
CA VAL A 499 31.57 -5.19 5.27
C VAL A 499 31.50 -5.75 3.85
N LEU A 500 31.57 -7.07 3.72
CA LEU A 500 31.48 -7.81 2.48
C LEU A 500 30.25 -8.71 2.47
N SER A 501 29.50 -8.66 1.37
CA SER A 501 28.47 -9.62 1.01
C SER A 501 29.13 -10.85 0.40
N VAL A 502 29.07 -11.98 1.10
CA VAL A 502 29.71 -13.24 0.73
C VAL A 502 28.66 -14.23 0.26
N PRO A 503 28.70 -14.72 -0.98
CA PRO A 503 27.87 -15.84 -1.40
C PRO A 503 28.18 -17.07 -0.53
N CYS A 504 27.19 -17.63 0.18
CA CYS A 504 27.40 -18.79 1.05
C CYS A 504 26.25 -19.80 0.88
N ASP A 505 26.57 -21.02 0.46
CA ASP A 505 25.56 -22.05 0.27
C ASP A 505 25.23 -22.73 1.61
N GLY A 506 24.10 -22.36 2.23
CA GLY A 506 23.23 -23.20 3.07
C GLY A 506 23.83 -24.03 4.23
N GLY A 507 25.10 -23.83 4.60
CA GLY A 507 25.74 -24.51 5.73
C GLY A 507 25.34 -23.86 7.05
N THR A 508 25.03 -24.68 8.06
CA THR A 508 24.79 -24.23 9.44
C THR A 508 26.04 -23.52 9.98
N VAL A 509 26.00 -22.19 10.05
CA VAL A 509 27.06 -21.40 10.69
C VAL A 509 26.68 -21.16 12.14
N VAL A 510 27.54 -21.67 13.04
CA VAL A 510 27.56 -21.30 14.45
C VAL A 510 27.88 -19.81 14.52
N ILE A 511 26.92 -19.00 14.95
CA ILE A 511 27.10 -17.56 15.09
C ILE A 511 27.92 -17.31 16.38
N PRO A 512 29.16 -16.80 16.35
CA PRO A 512 29.78 -16.24 17.54
C PRO A 512 28.98 -14.99 17.97
N PRO A 513 28.84 -14.73 19.29
CA PRO A 513 27.98 -13.66 19.78
C PRO A 513 28.34 -12.30 19.16
N PRO A 514 27.34 -11.46 18.86
CA PRO A 514 27.56 -10.17 18.19
C PRO A 514 28.43 -9.24 19.05
N PRO A 515 29.33 -8.45 18.44
CA PRO A 515 30.04 -7.40 19.15
C PRO A 515 29.03 -6.32 19.61
N PRO A 516 29.28 -5.64 20.75
CA PRO A 516 28.36 -4.65 21.29
C PRO A 516 28.10 -3.50 20.31
N PRO A 517 26.90 -2.88 20.33
CA PRO A 517 26.59 -1.72 19.49
C PRO A 517 27.58 -0.58 19.76
N ALA A 518 27.94 0.17 18.72
CA ALA A 518 28.77 1.36 18.87
C ALA A 518 28.03 2.40 19.73
N GLN A 519 28.50 2.60 20.97
CA GLN A 519 27.97 3.62 21.87
C GLN A 519 28.10 5.01 21.23
N GLU A 520 27.00 5.76 21.22
CA GLU A 520 27.02 7.18 20.89
C GLU A 520 27.85 7.92 21.95
N CYS A 521 28.66 8.87 21.49
CA CYS A 521 29.56 9.63 22.35
C CYS A 521 29.10 11.06 22.54
N ILE A 522 29.16 11.52 23.78
CA ILE A 522 29.15 12.94 24.12
C ILE A 522 30.59 13.45 24.05
N TRP A 523 30.85 14.43 23.19
CA TRP A 523 32.17 15.05 23.09
C TRP A 523 32.36 16.07 24.22
N HIS A 524 33.30 15.79 25.14
CA HIS A 524 33.71 16.70 26.21
C HIS A 524 35.11 17.25 25.94
N THR A 525 35.29 18.55 26.10
CA THR A 525 36.62 19.18 26.03
C THR A 525 37.15 19.36 27.45
N VAL A 526 38.27 18.71 27.78
CA VAL A 526 38.87 18.69 29.11
C VAL A 526 39.20 20.11 29.58
N VAL A 527 38.74 20.49 30.77
CA VAL A 527 39.02 21.77 31.43
C VAL A 527 39.89 21.57 32.68
N PRO A 528 40.54 22.62 33.22
CA PRO A 528 41.32 22.49 34.45
C PRO A 528 40.49 21.90 35.59
N GLY A 529 41.01 20.84 36.23
CA GLY A 529 40.33 20.13 37.32
C GLY A 529 39.56 18.87 36.88
N ASP A 530 39.42 18.62 35.57
CA ASP A 530 38.84 17.37 35.10
C ASP A 530 39.74 16.17 35.40
N THR A 531 39.09 15.07 35.77
CA THR A 531 39.70 13.73 35.87
C THR A 531 38.81 12.75 35.14
N LEU A 532 39.35 11.65 34.59
CA LEU A 532 38.51 10.65 33.91
C LEU A 532 37.44 10.07 34.84
N SER A 533 37.72 9.90 36.13
CA SER A 533 36.74 9.45 37.13
C SER A 533 35.65 10.48 37.37
N GLY A 534 35.99 11.75 37.49
CA GLY A 534 35.01 12.84 37.60
C GLY A 534 34.12 12.96 36.37
N LEU A 535 34.70 12.81 35.18
CA LEU A 535 33.97 12.81 33.91
C LEU A 535 33.07 11.59 33.77
N ALA A 536 33.55 10.39 34.13
CA ALA A 536 32.74 9.18 34.14
C ALA A 536 31.48 9.35 35.01
N VAL A 537 31.62 9.86 36.23
CA VAL A 537 30.47 10.12 37.11
C VAL A 537 29.55 11.20 36.53
N LYS A 538 30.12 12.30 36.03
CA LYS A 538 29.36 13.44 35.48
C LYS A 538 28.48 13.04 34.31
N TYR A 539 28.98 12.18 33.44
CA TYR A 539 28.31 11.74 32.21
C TYR A 539 27.68 10.35 32.32
N ASN A 540 27.56 9.80 33.53
CA ASN A 540 27.00 8.47 33.78
C ASN A 540 27.68 7.35 32.97
N SER A 541 29.00 7.43 32.78
CA SER A 541 29.84 6.49 32.03
C SER A 541 30.85 5.78 32.96
N THR A 542 31.80 5.03 32.41
CA THR A 542 32.90 4.41 33.18
C THR A 542 34.27 4.87 32.68
N VAL A 543 35.26 4.94 33.59
CA VAL A 543 36.64 5.29 33.23
C VAL A 543 37.19 4.34 32.14
N ALA A 544 36.88 3.04 32.25
CA ALA A 544 37.31 2.04 31.29
C ALA A 544 36.71 2.28 29.89
N ALA A 545 35.42 2.59 29.81
CA ALA A 545 34.75 2.88 28.54
C ALA A 545 35.29 4.15 27.87
N ILE A 546 35.54 5.22 28.66
CA ILE A 546 36.14 6.46 28.14
C ILE A 546 37.56 6.21 27.63
N MET A 547 38.36 5.42 28.35
CA MET A 547 39.72 5.10 27.93
C MET A 547 39.75 4.28 26.64
N GLU A 548 38.96 3.23 26.57
CA GLU A 548 38.90 2.34 25.41
C GLU A 548 38.44 3.10 24.17
N ARG A 549 37.40 3.92 24.31
CA ARG A 549 36.84 4.67 23.19
C ARG A 549 37.77 5.75 22.64
N ASN A 550 38.58 6.36 23.50
CA ASN A 550 39.53 7.40 23.12
C ASN A 550 40.96 6.90 22.96
N GLN A 551 41.18 5.58 23.03
CA GLN A 551 42.49 4.94 22.93
C GLN A 551 43.52 5.51 23.93
N LEU A 552 43.07 5.83 25.14
CA LEU A 552 43.92 6.36 26.20
C LEU A 552 44.62 5.22 26.93
N ALA A 553 45.96 5.26 26.98
CA ALA A 553 46.75 4.23 27.66
C ALA A 553 46.84 4.42 29.19
N ASN A 554 46.65 5.65 29.69
CA ASN A 554 46.77 5.97 31.12
C ASN A 554 45.52 6.72 31.62
N PRO A 555 44.80 6.19 32.63
CA PRO A 555 43.57 6.81 33.15
C PRO A 555 43.79 8.17 33.82
N ASN A 556 45.03 8.44 34.25
CA ASN A 556 45.36 9.63 35.04
C ASN A 556 45.98 10.75 34.19
N LEU A 557 46.07 10.56 32.87
CA LEU A 557 46.75 11.50 31.98
C LEU A 557 45.79 11.97 30.88
N ILE A 558 45.16 13.11 31.14
CA ILE A 558 44.37 13.88 30.18
C ILE A 558 44.85 15.34 30.17
N TYR A 559 44.78 16.00 29.03
CA TYR A 559 45.30 17.35 28.85
C TYR A 559 44.16 18.36 28.71
N VAL A 560 44.27 19.52 29.35
CA VAL A 560 43.31 20.62 29.15
C VAL A 560 43.23 20.98 27.66
N GLY A 561 42.01 21.08 27.14
CA GLY A 561 41.72 21.28 25.71
C GLY A 561 41.57 19.99 24.89
N GLN A 562 41.90 18.82 25.46
CA GLN A 562 41.71 17.53 24.80
C GLN A 562 40.22 17.22 24.64
N LYS A 563 39.79 16.80 23.45
CA LYS A 563 38.42 16.32 23.21
C LYS A 563 38.33 14.83 23.47
N LEU A 564 37.40 14.43 24.33
CA LEU A 564 37.12 13.05 24.70
C LEU A 564 35.70 12.66 24.28
N CYS A 565 35.58 11.52 23.61
CA CYS A 565 34.37 10.80 23.26
C CYS A 565 33.88 10.06 24.52
N ILE A 566 32.90 10.59 25.25
CA ILE A 566 32.38 9.94 26.46
C ILE A 566 31.18 9.07 26.07
N PRO A 567 31.28 7.73 26.15
CA PRO A 567 30.18 6.84 25.77
C PRO A 567 29.03 6.92 26.78
N ASP A 568 27.79 7.01 26.31
CA ASP A 568 26.59 6.80 27.15
C ASP A 568 26.54 5.32 27.60
N PRO A 569 26.06 4.99 28.82
CA PRO A 569 26.17 3.64 29.37
C PRO A 569 25.37 2.58 28.60
#